data_AF-C9J8F6-F1
#
_entry.id   AF-C9J8F6-F1
#
_cell.length_a   1.000
_cell.length_b   1.000
_cell.length_c   1.000
_cell.angle_alpha   90.00
_cell.angle_beta   90.00
_cell.angle_gamma   90.00
#
_symmetry.space_group_name_H-M   'P 1'
#
loop_
_entity.id
_entity.type
_entity.pdbx_description
1 polymer ?
#
loop_
_entity_poly.entity_id
_entity_poly.type
_entity_poly.pdbx_seq_one_letter_code
_entity_poly.pdbx_strand_id
1 'polypeptide(L)'
;MAGPFSRLLSARPGLRLLALAGAGSLAAGFLLRPEPVRAASERRRLYPPSAEYPDLRKHNNCMASHLTPAVYARLCDKTTPTGWTLDQCIQTGVDNPGHPFIKTVGMVAGDEETYEVFADLFDPVIQERHNGYDPRTMKHTTDLDASK
;
A
#
# COMPACT_ATOMS: atom_id res chain seq x y z
N MET A 1 0.50 61.68 48.41
CA MET A 1 -0.30 61.26 47.24
C MET A 1 -1.53 60.54 47.77
N ALA A 2 -2.72 61.08 47.49
CA ALA A 2 -4.05 60.61 47.95
C ALA A 2 -4.34 59.18 47.47
N GLY A 3 -5.13 58.30 48.09
CA GLY A 3 -5.94 58.20 49.32
C GLY A 3 -6.63 56.80 49.28
N PRO A 4 -7.08 56.20 50.39
CA PRO A 4 -7.74 54.88 50.42
C PRO A 4 -9.29 54.97 50.41
N PHE A 5 -9.98 53.80 50.46
CA PHE A 5 -11.45 53.55 50.49
C PHE A 5 -12.14 53.47 49.11
N SER A 6 -13.02 52.52 48.75
CA SER A 6 -13.84 51.52 49.46
C SER A 6 -14.41 50.56 48.39
N ARG A 7 -14.31 49.23 48.56
CA ARG A 7 -15.35 48.27 49.03
C ARG A 7 -16.34 47.73 47.97
N LEU A 8 -16.33 46.39 47.94
CA LEU A 8 -17.47 45.46 48.02
C LEU A 8 -18.32 45.09 46.79
N LEU A 9 -18.82 43.85 46.90
CA LEU A 9 -19.93 43.14 46.23
C LEU A 9 -19.43 42.11 45.18
N SER A 10 -19.14 40.86 45.54
CA SER A 10 -20.04 39.77 46.00
C SER A 10 -21.09 39.33 44.97
N ALA A 11 -21.11 38.00 44.77
CA ALA A 11 -22.21 37.14 44.34
C ALA A 11 -22.23 36.65 42.87
N ARG A 12 -21.87 35.36 42.69
CA ARG A 12 -22.64 34.41 41.85
C ARG A 12 -24.01 34.21 42.53
N PRO A 13 -25.13 33.81 41.86
CA PRO A 13 -25.21 32.92 40.69
C PRO A 13 -26.28 33.35 39.64
N GLY A 14 -26.45 32.59 38.55
CA GLY A 14 -27.67 32.67 37.76
C GLY A 14 -27.52 32.33 36.28
N LEU A 15 -27.51 31.04 35.98
CA LEU A 15 -27.82 30.53 34.65
C LEU A 15 -29.27 30.93 34.32
N ARG A 16 -29.47 31.85 33.38
CA ARG A 16 -30.78 32.14 32.80
C ARG A 16 -30.85 31.52 31.41
N LEU A 17 -31.57 30.41 31.34
CA LEU A 17 -32.10 29.84 30.11
C LEU A 17 -33.08 30.86 29.51
N LEU A 18 -32.77 31.41 28.33
CA LEU A 18 -33.76 32.05 27.48
C LEU A 18 -33.87 31.21 26.20
N ALA A 19 -34.95 30.43 26.14
CA ALA A 19 -35.37 29.80 24.91
C ALA A 19 -36.00 30.87 24.00
N LEU A 20 -35.42 31.10 22.83
CA LEU A 20 -36.16 31.59 21.67
C LEU A 20 -35.98 30.58 20.55
N ALA A 21 -37.08 29.89 20.26
CA ALA A 21 -37.22 29.01 19.11
C ALA A 21 -37.08 29.83 17.82
N GLY A 22 -36.12 29.46 16.98
CA GLY A 22 -35.94 30.01 15.64
C GLY A 22 -35.11 29.04 14.82
N ALA A 23 -35.63 28.65 13.66
CA ALA A 23 -35.10 27.59 12.79
C ALA A 23 -33.74 27.94 12.13
N GLY A 24 -32.65 28.00 12.92
CA GLY A 24 -31.32 28.38 12.42
C GLY A 24 -30.16 27.46 12.85
N SER A 25 -30.36 26.58 13.83
CA SER A 25 -29.24 25.88 14.47
C SER A 25 -28.62 24.74 13.64
N LEU A 26 -29.32 24.24 12.61
CA LEU A 26 -28.76 23.20 11.73
C LEU A 26 -27.77 23.77 10.69
N ALA A 27 -28.00 25.00 10.21
CA ALA A 27 -27.12 25.62 9.22
C ALA A 27 -25.74 25.96 9.82
N ALA A 28 -25.69 26.41 11.08
CA ALA A 28 -24.44 26.72 11.77
C ALA A 28 -23.57 25.46 12.01
N GLY A 29 -24.19 24.31 12.27
CA GLY A 29 -23.47 23.03 12.40
C GLY A 29 -22.92 22.50 11.07
N PHE A 30 -23.56 22.83 9.95
CA PHE A 30 -23.06 22.47 8.60
C PHE A 30 -21.88 23.35 8.17
N LEU A 31 -21.90 24.65 8.50
CA LEU A 31 -20.86 25.61 8.14
C LEU A 31 -19.59 25.53 9.00
N LEU A 32 -19.68 24.92 10.19
CA LEU A 32 -18.54 24.75 11.11
C LEU A 32 -17.96 23.33 11.09
N ARG A 33 -18.30 22.50 10.09
CA ARG A 33 -17.54 21.27 9.85
C ARG A 33 -16.18 21.66 9.29
N PRO A 34 -15.07 21.44 10.02
CA PRO A 34 -13.77 21.42 9.35
C PRO A 34 -13.84 20.28 8.33
N GLU A 35 -13.83 20.63 7.06
CA GLU A 35 -13.51 19.68 6.00
C GLU A 35 -12.25 18.95 6.45
N PRO A 36 -12.23 17.60 6.50
CA PRO A 36 -10.99 16.89 6.72
C PRO A 36 -10.11 17.23 5.53
N VAL A 37 -9.18 18.17 5.71
CA VAL A 37 -8.15 18.48 4.72
C VAL A 37 -7.26 17.25 4.65
N ARG A 38 -7.65 16.28 3.82
CA ARG A 38 -6.80 15.16 3.43
C ARG A 38 -5.76 15.73 2.48
N ALA A 39 -4.76 16.40 3.03
CA ALA A 39 -3.46 16.56 2.38
C ALA A 39 -2.69 15.23 2.46
N ALA A 40 -3.31 14.13 2.04
CA ALA A 40 -2.54 12.99 1.60
C ALA A 40 -2.14 13.36 0.18
N SER A 41 -0.91 13.84 -0.03
CA SER A 41 -0.34 13.83 -1.37
C SER A 41 -0.59 12.43 -1.93
N GLU A 42 -1.34 12.32 -3.03
CA GLU A 42 -1.48 11.06 -3.74
C GLU A 42 -0.06 10.49 -3.87
N ARG A 43 0.21 9.30 -3.29
CA ARG A 43 1.53 8.65 -3.36
C ARG A 43 1.76 8.23 -4.82
N ARG A 44 1.99 9.20 -5.68
CA ARG A 44 2.36 8.99 -7.07
C ARG A 44 3.88 8.90 -7.10
N ARG A 45 4.43 7.88 -7.75
CA ARG A 45 5.88 7.77 -7.94
C ARG A 45 6.44 9.07 -8.51
N LEU A 46 7.59 9.49 -7.99
CA LEU A 46 8.24 10.75 -8.37
C LEU A 46 8.85 10.68 -9.78
N TYR A 47 9.30 9.49 -10.18
CA TYR A 47 9.98 9.24 -11.45
C TYR A 47 9.17 8.32 -12.36
N PRO A 48 9.37 8.38 -13.68
CA PRO A 48 8.75 7.45 -14.60
C PRO A 48 9.22 6.01 -14.30
N PRO A 49 8.39 4.98 -14.54
CA PRO A 49 8.75 3.60 -14.22
C PRO A 49 10.06 3.11 -14.84
N SER A 50 10.43 3.61 -16.03
CA SER A 50 11.68 3.25 -16.69
C SER A 50 12.93 3.76 -15.96
N ALA A 51 12.83 4.82 -15.15
CA ALA A 51 13.95 5.34 -14.37
C ALA A 51 14.25 4.48 -13.14
N GLU A 52 13.26 3.74 -12.64
CA GLU A 52 13.36 2.85 -11.48
C GLU A 52 13.57 1.37 -11.91
N TYR A 53 13.65 1.10 -13.22
CA TYR A 53 13.79 -0.26 -13.73
C TYR A 53 15.18 -0.84 -13.35
N PRO A 54 15.25 -2.04 -12.76
CA PRO A 54 16.52 -2.60 -12.28
C PRO A 54 17.46 -2.98 -13.44
N ASP A 55 18.76 -2.79 -13.22
CA ASP A 55 19.80 -3.30 -14.12
C ASP A 55 20.03 -4.79 -13.89
N LEU A 56 19.48 -5.61 -14.78
CA LEU A 56 19.50 -7.08 -14.70
C LEU A 56 20.45 -7.74 -15.73
N ARG A 57 21.36 -6.97 -16.35
CA ARG A 57 22.21 -7.46 -17.45
C ARG A 57 23.12 -8.63 -17.11
N LYS A 58 23.41 -8.85 -15.82
CA LYS A 58 24.32 -9.91 -15.32
C LYS A 58 23.59 -10.92 -14.43
N HIS A 59 22.27 -10.96 -14.52
CA HIS A 59 21.45 -11.76 -13.63
C HIS A 59 21.01 -13.06 -14.29
N ASN A 60 20.98 -14.13 -13.50
CA ASN A 60 20.55 -15.47 -13.85
C ASN A 60 19.63 -16.03 -12.75
N ASN A 61 18.40 -15.50 -12.72
CA ASN A 61 17.29 -15.99 -11.92
C ASN A 61 15.99 -15.92 -12.75
N CYS A 62 14.94 -16.63 -12.34
CA CYS A 62 13.68 -16.71 -13.09
C CYS A 62 13.02 -15.34 -13.25
N MET A 63 12.97 -14.54 -12.17
CA MET A 63 12.44 -13.17 -12.18
C MET A 63 13.11 -12.31 -13.25
N ALA A 64 14.44 -12.30 -13.32
CA ALA A 64 15.18 -11.52 -14.31
C ALA A 64 14.96 -12.00 -15.75
N SER A 65 14.57 -13.26 -15.96
CA SER A 65 14.26 -13.82 -17.27
C SER A 65 12.89 -13.36 -17.80
N HIS A 66 11.99 -12.93 -16.91
CA HIS A 66 10.61 -12.58 -17.24
C HIS A 66 10.23 -11.12 -16.94
N LEU A 67 11.01 -10.41 -16.13
CA LEU A 67 10.80 -8.98 -15.93
C LEU A 67 11.14 -8.24 -17.23
N THR A 68 10.17 -7.49 -17.72
CA THR A 68 10.32 -6.61 -18.89
C THR A 68 9.93 -5.19 -18.51
N PRO A 69 10.43 -4.15 -19.21
CA PRO A 69 10.05 -2.77 -18.96
C PRO A 69 8.52 -2.55 -19.00
N ALA A 70 7.82 -3.26 -19.89
CA ALA A 70 6.37 -3.17 -20.02
C ALA A 70 5.63 -3.80 -18.82
N VAL A 71 6.12 -4.93 -18.30
CA VAL A 71 5.56 -5.57 -17.10
C VAL A 71 5.83 -4.70 -15.88
N TYR A 72 7.07 -4.21 -15.72
CA TYR A 72 7.43 -3.32 -14.60
C TYR A 72 6.57 -2.06 -14.58
N ALA A 73 6.47 -1.35 -15.72
CA ALA A 73 5.65 -0.13 -15.82
C ALA A 73 4.16 -0.36 -15.54
N ARG A 74 3.63 -1.56 -15.81
CA ARG A 74 2.23 -1.91 -15.54
C ARG A 74 1.98 -2.24 -14.07
N LEU A 75 3.00 -2.71 -13.35
CA LEU A 75 2.87 -3.25 -12.00
C LEU A 75 3.49 -2.36 -10.91
N CYS A 76 4.40 -1.44 -11.25
CA CYS A 76 5.19 -0.67 -10.28
C CYS A 76 4.37 0.23 -9.34
N ASP A 77 3.19 0.67 -9.77
CA ASP A 77 2.29 1.52 -8.97
C ASP A 77 1.22 0.71 -8.22
N LYS A 78 1.16 -0.61 -8.43
CA LYS A 78 0.23 -1.48 -7.72
C LYS A 78 0.76 -1.81 -6.33
N THR A 79 -0.18 -2.00 -5.41
CA THR A 79 0.09 -2.47 -4.05
C THR A 79 -0.95 -3.50 -3.65
N THR A 80 -0.56 -4.42 -2.79
CA THR A 80 -1.50 -5.32 -2.11
C THR A 80 -2.28 -4.55 -1.03
N PRO A 81 -3.37 -5.13 -0.47
CA PRO A 81 -4.14 -4.47 0.60
C PRO A 81 -3.30 -4.12 1.84
N THR A 82 -2.22 -4.86 2.10
CA THR A 82 -1.32 -4.63 3.24
C THR A 82 -0.22 -3.62 2.95
N GLY A 83 -0.08 -3.18 1.70
CA GLY A 83 0.96 -2.23 1.28
C GLY A 83 2.19 -2.88 0.65
N TRP A 84 2.16 -4.18 0.31
CA TRP A 84 3.28 -4.84 -0.36
C TRP A 84 3.37 -4.45 -1.84
N THR A 85 4.59 -4.24 -2.34
CA THR A 85 4.87 -3.66 -3.66
C THR A 85 5.68 -4.59 -4.56
N LEU A 86 5.68 -4.30 -5.86
CA LEU A 86 6.50 -5.04 -6.83
C LEU A 86 7.99 -4.99 -6.49
N ASP A 87 8.50 -3.82 -6.10
CA ASP A 87 9.94 -3.65 -5.80
C ASP A 87 10.34 -4.56 -4.63
N GLN A 88 9.49 -4.66 -3.59
CA GLN A 88 9.72 -5.57 -2.48
C GLN A 88 9.66 -7.05 -2.90
N CYS A 89 8.83 -7.41 -3.88
CA CYS A 89 8.79 -8.77 -4.42
C CYS A 89 10.12 -9.15 -5.07
N ILE A 90 10.68 -8.26 -5.90
CA ILE A 90 11.84 -8.55 -6.76
C ILE A 90 13.19 -8.24 -6.13
N GLN A 91 13.22 -7.51 -5.01
CA GLN A 91 14.45 -7.01 -4.37
C GLN A 91 15.51 -8.10 -4.19
N THR A 92 15.10 -9.28 -3.70
CA THR A 92 16.03 -10.41 -3.52
C THR A 92 16.66 -10.88 -4.83
N GLY A 93 15.94 -10.84 -5.95
CA GLY A 93 16.50 -11.19 -7.26
C GLY A 93 17.34 -10.08 -7.87
N VAL A 94 17.08 -8.82 -7.54
CA VAL A 94 17.91 -7.68 -7.96
C VAL A 94 19.25 -7.71 -7.22
N ASP A 95 19.23 -7.93 -5.91
CA ASP A 95 20.43 -7.90 -5.06
C ASP A 95 21.30 -9.16 -5.20
N ASN A 96 20.72 -10.28 -5.64
CA ASN A 96 21.41 -11.54 -5.83
C ASN A 96 21.40 -11.95 -7.31
N PRO A 97 22.44 -11.57 -8.10
CA PRO A 97 22.48 -11.82 -9.53
C PRO A 97 22.35 -13.29 -9.92
N GLY A 98 22.70 -14.22 -9.02
CA GLY A 98 22.49 -15.64 -9.25
C GLY A 98 23.16 -16.46 -8.16
N HIS A 99 23.12 -17.77 -8.33
CA HIS A 99 23.83 -18.71 -7.49
C HIS A 99 24.71 -19.62 -8.36
N PRO A 100 25.95 -19.97 -7.96
CA PRO A 100 26.95 -20.58 -8.85
C PRO A 100 26.52 -21.85 -9.59
N PHE A 101 25.55 -22.60 -9.08
CA PHE A 101 25.13 -23.89 -9.64
C PHE A 101 23.62 -24.01 -9.90
N ILE A 102 22.81 -23.08 -9.41
CA ILE A 102 21.34 -23.23 -9.40
C ILE A 102 20.72 -21.91 -9.86
N LYS A 103 19.81 -21.99 -10.83
CA LYS A 103 18.95 -20.85 -11.20
C LYS A 103 17.92 -20.65 -10.08
N THR A 104 18.05 -19.55 -9.35
CA THR A 104 17.11 -19.19 -8.28
C THR A 104 15.86 -18.54 -8.85
N VAL A 105 14.79 -18.46 -8.05
CA VAL A 105 13.53 -17.82 -8.47
C VAL A 105 13.71 -16.30 -8.61
N GLY A 106 14.32 -15.64 -7.62
CA GLY A 106 14.61 -14.21 -7.67
C GLY A 106 13.43 -13.28 -7.31
N MET A 107 12.35 -13.81 -6.73
CA MET A 107 11.28 -13.00 -6.17
C MET A 107 10.53 -13.75 -5.06
N VAL A 108 9.85 -13.00 -4.19
CA VAL A 108 9.08 -13.51 -3.05
C VAL A 108 7.72 -12.86 -2.96
N ALA A 109 6.76 -13.57 -2.36
CA ALA A 109 5.46 -13.01 -1.99
C ALA A 109 5.48 -12.50 -0.55
N GLY A 110 4.89 -11.32 -0.32
CA GLY A 110 4.76 -10.75 1.04
C GLY A 110 3.46 -11.17 1.73
N ASP A 111 2.42 -11.40 0.95
CA ASP A 111 1.08 -11.82 1.37
C ASP A 111 0.40 -12.69 0.29
N GLU A 112 -0.82 -13.13 0.53
CA GLU A 112 -1.58 -13.99 -0.40
C GLU A 112 -1.93 -13.23 -1.69
N GLU A 113 -2.39 -11.98 -1.56
CA GLU A 113 -2.83 -11.15 -2.67
C GLU A 113 -1.68 -10.78 -3.62
N THR A 114 -0.42 -10.88 -3.16
CA THR A 114 0.78 -10.69 -4.00
C THR A 114 0.73 -11.54 -5.27
N TYR A 115 0.29 -12.80 -5.18
CA TYR A 115 0.21 -13.69 -6.35
C TYR A 115 -0.82 -13.23 -7.38
N GLU A 116 -1.90 -12.58 -6.94
CA GLU A 116 -2.95 -12.07 -7.83
C GLU A 116 -2.58 -10.69 -8.39
N VAL A 117 -2.20 -9.75 -7.52
CA VAL A 117 -1.89 -8.36 -7.89
C VAL A 117 -0.75 -8.28 -8.91
N PHE A 118 0.25 -9.15 -8.75
CA PHE A 118 1.46 -9.22 -9.57
C PHE A 118 1.51 -10.49 -10.45
N ALA A 119 0.37 -11.13 -10.72
CA ALA A 119 0.26 -12.36 -11.53
C ALA A 119 0.99 -12.28 -12.88
N ASP A 120 0.98 -11.11 -13.52
CA ASP A 120 1.68 -10.87 -14.79
C ASP A 120 3.20 -11.11 -14.75
N LEU A 121 3.81 -11.11 -13.56
CA LEU A 121 5.20 -11.53 -13.36
C LEU A 121 5.29 -12.90 -12.68
N PHE A 122 4.43 -13.19 -11.71
CA PHE A 122 4.46 -14.47 -10.99
C PHE A 122 4.12 -15.66 -11.89
N ASP A 123 3.12 -15.56 -12.75
CA ASP A 123 2.68 -16.66 -13.61
C ASP A 123 3.79 -17.19 -14.54
N PRO A 124 4.48 -16.36 -15.34
CA PRO A 124 5.57 -16.86 -16.18
C PRO A 124 6.74 -17.40 -15.34
N VAL A 125 7.03 -16.81 -14.18
CA VAL A 125 8.08 -17.30 -13.26
C VAL A 125 7.72 -18.66 -12.68
N ILE A 126 6.46 -18.88 -12.29
CA ILE A 126 5.94 -20.16 -11.81
C ILE A 126 6.05 -21.20 -12.92
N GLN A 127 5.67 -20.85 -14.15
CA GLN A 127 5.72 -21.75 -15.29
C GLN A 127 7.15 -22.17 -15.63
N GLU A 128 8.12 -21.25 -15.62
CA GLU A 128 9.53 -21.57 -15.81
C GLU A 128 10.03 -22.49 -14.69
N ARG A 129 9.74 -22.12 -13.43
CA ARG A 129 10.27 -22.84 -12.26
C ARG A 129 9.70 -24.25 -12.12
N HIS A 130 8.45 -24.46 -12.54
CA HIS A 130 7.71 -25.71 -12.43
C HIS A 130 7.57 -26.42 -13.79
N ASN A 131 8.53 -26.21 -14.70
CA ASN A 131 8.71 -26.96 -15.95
C ASN A 131 7.43 -27.05 -16.82
N GLY A 132 6.72 -25.93 -16.96
CA GLY A 132 5.55 -25.81 -17.83
C GLY A 132 4.19 -25.84 -17.12
N TYR A 133 4.14 -25.97 -15.80
CA TYR A 133 2.90 -25.78 -15.05
C TYR A 133 2.40 -24.34 -15.19
N ASP A 134 1.29 -24.14 -15.89
CA ASP A 134 0.70 -22.83 -16.11
C ASP A 134 -0.45 -22.58 -15.11
N PRO A 135 -0.28 -21.67 -14.13
CA PRO A 135 -1.32 -21.39 -13.14
C PRO A 135 -2.58 -20.74 -13.74
N ARG A 136 -2.53 -20.20 -14.98
CA ARG A 136 -3.70 -19.61 -15.64
C ARG A 136 -4.64 -20.65 -16.24
N THR A 137 -4.12 -21.82 -16.60
CA THR A 137 -4.88 -22.85 -17.34
C THR A 137 -4.95 -24.20 -16.63
N MET A 138 -4.02 -24.48 -15.73
CA MET A 138 -3.95 -25.73 -14.98
C MET A 138 -4.50 -25.56 -13.56
N LYS A 139 -4.91 -26.67 -12.94
CA LYS A 139 -5.32 -26.72 -11.53
C LYS A 139 -4.44 -27.69 -10.77
N HIS A 140 -4.01 -27.29 -9.58
CA HIS A 140 -3.26 -28.16 -8.68
C HIS A 140 -4.22 -29.16 -8.02
N THR A 141 -3.83 -30.43 -8.01
CA THR A 141 -4.54 -31.50 -7.29
C THR A 141 -3.68 -31.93 -6.11
N THR A 142 -4.28 -31.95 -4.93
CA THR A 142 -3.64 -32.41 -3.69
C THR A 142 -4.22 -33.78 -3.32
N ASP A 143 -3.37 -34.79 -3.18
CA ASP A 143 -3.71 -36.10 -2.64
C ASP A 143 -2.81 -36.36 -1.43
N LEU A 144 -3.41 -36.47 -0.25
CA LEU A 144 -2.71 -36.69 1.02
C LEU A 144 -2.99 -38.10 1.58
N ASP A 145 -3.48 -39.01 0.75
CA ASP A 145 -3.60 -40.42 1.10
C ASP A 145 -2.22 -41.08 1.07
N ALA A 146 -1.60 -41.23 2.25
CA ALA A 146 -0.28 -41.83 2.39
C ALA A 146 -0.20 -43.33 2.03
N SER A 147 -1.34 -43.99 1.76
CA SER A 147 -1.39 -45.42 1.42
C SER A 147 -1.29 -45.72 -0.08
N LYS A 148 -1.44 -44.71 -0.94
CA LYS A 148 -1.25 -44.81 -2.39
C LYS A 148 0.22 -44.72 -2.77
#